data_AF-A0A1F6R4E5-F1
#
_entry.id   AF-A0A1F6R4E5-F1
#
_cell.length_a   1.000
_cell.length_b   1.000
_cell.length_c   1.000
_cell.angle_alpha   90.00
_cell.angle_beta   90.00
_cell.angle_gamma   90.00
#
_symmetry.space_group_name_H-M   'P 1'
#
loop_
_entity.id
_entity.type
_entity.pdbx_description
1 polymer ?
#
loop_
_entity_poly.entity_id
_entity_poly.type
_entity_poly.pdbx_seq_one_letter_code
_entity_poly.pdbx_strand_id
1 'polypeptide(L)'
;MTVTLNDSKPIGLCVATEELFDTKRFLLNYCDGLIMMDKDLNLKNKLVAVKRELNSFNSQHKFFQGYKAIILSNMDKIIGLVASRYPSAANPQSDRVVADGKAIIGKILNASNFDDIAVLEAEFKGKITLPTYKLFISNLRKSSVDII
;
A
#
# COMPACT_ATOMS: atom_id res chain seq x y z
N MET A 1 24.17 1.46 13.44
CA MET A 1 23.24 2.53 13.00
C MET A 1 21.84 2.19 13.45
N THR A 2 21.15 3.13 14.11
CA THR A 2 19.77 2.93 14.58
C THR A 2 18.83 3.09 13.39
N VAL A 3 18.12 2.03 12.98
CA VAL A 3 17.10 2.12 11.93
C VAL A 3 16.05 3.13 12.38
N THR A 4 15.90 4.24 11.67
CA THR A 4 14.88 5.22 12.03
C THR A 4 13.53 4.80 11.47
N LEU A 5 12.45 5.19 12.14
CA LEU A 5 11.09 4.99 11.63
C LEU A 5 10.92 5.62 10.24
N ASN A 6 11.70 6.66 9.94
CA ASN A 6 11.71 7.25 8.62
C ASN A 6 12.23 6.28 7.58
N ASP A 7 13.32 5.55 7.83
CA ASP A 7 13.97 4.66 6.85
C ASP A 7 13.09 3.49 6.42
N SER A 8 12.22 3.00 7.31
CA SER A 8 11.29 1.90 7.03
C SER A 8 10.00 2.34 6.35
N LYS A 9 9.73 3.65 6.21
CA LYS A 9 8.49 4.17 5.58
C LYS A 9 8.18 3.61 4.19
N PRO A 10 9.14 3.47 3.24
CA PRO A 10 8.83 2.92 1.92
C PRO A 10 8.30 1.48 2.02
N ILE A 11 8.88 0.68 2.91
CA ILE A 11 8.44 -0.69 3.17
C ILE A 11 7.07 -0.71 3.84
N GLY A 12 6.87 0.10 4.89
CA GLY A 12 5.60 0.16 5.60
C GLY A 12 4.45 0.56 4.68
N LEU A 13 4.68 1.49 3.76
CA LEU A 13 3.72 1.87 2.73
C LEU A 13 3.48 0.75 1.71
N CYS A 14 4.50 -0.01 1.31
CA CYS A 14 4.30 -1.18 0.45
C CYS A 14 3.38 -2.18 1.12
N VAL A 15 3.65 -2.57 2.37
CA VAL A 15 2.81 -3.53 3.12
C VAL A 15 1.37 -3.04 3.27
N ALA A 16 1.18 -1.77 3.66
CA ALA A 16 -0.16 -1.19 3.76
C ALA A 16 -0.90 -1.16 2.40
N THR A 17 -0.17 -1.03 1.29
CA THR A 17 -0.75 -1.05 -0.06
C THR A 17 -1.05 -2.47 -0.54
N GLU A 18 -0.25 -3.47 -0.14
CA GLU A 18 -0.55 -4.89 -0.42
C GLU A 18 -1.89 -5.31 0.19
N GLU A 19 -2.19 -4.86 1.42
CA GLU A 19 -3.47 -5.15 2.06
C GLU A 19 -4.66 -4.55 1.29
N LEU A 20 -4.45 -3.45 0.55
CA LEU A 20 -5.49 -2.88 -0.30
C LEU A 20 -5.73 -3.75 -1.54
N PHE A 21 -4.68 -4.33 -2.13
CA PHE A 21 -4.82 -5.20 -3.32
C PHE A 21 -5.57 -6.50 -3.01
N ASP A 22 -5.53 -7.00 -1.78
CA ASP A 22 -6.42 -8.07 -1.31
C ASP A 22 -7.83 -7.49 -1.08
N THR A 23 -8.56 -7.26 -2.18
CA THR A 23 -9.88 -6.62 -2.17
C THR A 23 -10.88 -7.38 -1.30
N LYS A 24 -10.81 -8.71 -1.25
CA LYS A 24 -11.68 -9.52 -0.39
C LYS A 24 -11.39 -9.26 1.07
N ARG A 25 -10.12 -9.29 1.47
CA ARG A 25 -9.72 -9.00 2.85
C ARG A 25 -9.96 -7.54 3.22
N PHE A 26 -9.75 -6.60 2.31
CA PHE A 26 -10.06 -5.18 2.52
C PHE A 26 -11.55 -4.99 2.78
N LEU A 27 -12.42 -5.53 1.92
CA LEU A 27 -13.87 -5.42 2.08
C LEU A 27 -14.39 -6.14 3.34
N LEU A 28 -13.77 -7.27 3.72
CA LEU A 28 -14.10 -7.99 4.94
C LEU A 28 -13.63 -7.27 6.20
N ASN A 29 -12.42 -6.69 6.18
CA ASN A 29 -11.83 -5.95 7.30
C ASN A 29 -12.31 -4.50 7.38
N TYR A 30 -13.03 -4.01 6.37
CA TYR A 30 -13.58 -2.67 6.38
C TYR A 30 -14.55 -2.54 7.56
N CYS A 31 -14.15 -1.76 8.55
CA CYS A 31 -14.82 -1.61 9.84
C CYS A 31 -14.88 -2.89 10.71
N ASP A 32 -14.02 -3.89 10.48
CA ASP A 32 -13.91 -5.08 11.33
C ASP A 32 -12.63 -5.10 12.18
N GLY A 33 -12.78 -5.50 13.44
CA GLY A 33 -11.68 -6.04 14.24
C GLY A 33 -11.57 -5.54 15.67
N LEU A 34 -11.06 -4.33 15.89
CA LEU A 34 -10.42 -4.02 17.18
C LEU A 34 -11.25 -3.16 18.14
N ILE A 35 -12.13 -2.27 17.66
CA ILE A 35 -12.94 -1.40 18.53
C ILE A 35 -14.24 -2.11 19.00
N MET A 36 -14.76 -3.05 18.20
CA MET A 36 -16.01 -3.76 18.49
C MET A 36 -15.87 -4.85 19.58
N MET A 37 -14.63 -5.17 20.00
CA MET A 37 -14.37 -6.04 21.15
C MET A 37 -14.50 -5.33 22.50
N ASP A 38 -14.67 -4.01 22.49
CA ASP A 38 -14.87 -3.23 23.70
C ASP A 38 -16.32 -3.36 24.22
N LYS A 39 -16.49 -3.23 25.54
CA LYS A 39 -17.79 -3.46 26.23
C LYS A 39 -18.84 -2.37 25.97
N ASP A 40 -18.51 -1.32 25.22
CA ASP A 40 -19.43 -0.22 24.92
C ASP A 40 -20.47 -0.61 23.86
N LEU A 41 -21.61 -1.10 24.35
CA LEU A 41 -22.80 -1.44 23.55
C LEU A 41 -23.34 -0.26 22.71
N ASN A 42 -23.16 0.98 23.16
CA ASN A 42 -23.68 2.15 22.46
C ASN A 42 -22.81 2.49 21.24
N LEU A 43 -21.48 2.45 21.41
CA LEU A 43 -20.52 2.58 20.31
C LEU A 43 -20.66 1.43 19.31
N LYS A 44 -20.81 0.19 19.80
CA LYS A 44 -21.06 -1.00 18.98
C LYS A 44 -22.29 -0.82 18.09
N ASN A 45 -23.42 -0.37 18.64
CA ASN A 45 -24.65 -0.18 17.86
C ASN A 45 -24.48 0.87 16.76
N LYS A 46 -23.79 1.99 17.05
CA LYS A 46 -23.48 3.02 16.05
C LYS A 46 -22.56 2.48 14.96
N LEU A 47 -21.51 1.74 15.32
CA LEU A 47 -20.58 1.14 14.36
C LEU A 47 -21.25 0.07 13.48
N VAL A 48 -22.16 -0.75 14.04
CA VAL A 48 -22.92 -1.74 13.26
C VAL A 48 -23.86 -1.05 12.26
N ALA A 49 -24.51 0.05 12.66
CA ALA A 49 -25.35 0.83 11.75
C ALA A 49 -24.52 1.42 10.60
N VAL A 50 -23.39 2.06 10.91
CA VAL A 50 -22.44 2.58 9.92
C VAL A 50 -21.91 1.47 9.02
N LYS A 51 -21.59 0.28 9.55
CA LYS A 51 -21.14 -0.88 8.76
C LYS A 51 -22.21 -1.36 7.78
N ARG A 52 -23.48 -1.40 8.20
CA ARG A 52 -24.60 -1.77 7.32
C ARG A 52 -24.80 -0.76 6.20
N GLU A 53 -24.71 0.53 6.51
CA GLU A 53 -24.75 1.59 5.50
C GLU A 53 -23.59 1.43 4.53
N LEU A 54 -22.36 1.36 5.02
CA LEU A 54 -21.14 1.20 4.21
C LEU A 54 -21.18 -0.05 3.31
N ASN A 55 -21.68 -1.18 3.79
CA ASN A 55 -21.85 -2.38 2.96
C ASN A 55 -22.84 -2.19 1.80
N SER A 56 -23.82 -1.28 1.93
CA SER A 56 -24.70 -0.89 0.82
C SER A 56 -24.01 0.01 -0.22
N PHE A 57 -22.89 0.65 0.17
CA PHE A 57 -22.06 1.47 -0.73
C PHE A 57 -20.99 0.67 -1.49
N ASN A 58 -20.69 -0.57 -1.09
CA ASN A 58 -19.66 -1.40 -1.74
C ASN A 58 -19.95 -1.68 -3.23
N SER A 59 -21.21 -1.65 -3.63
CA SER A 59 -21.64 -1.79 -5.04
C SER A 59 -21.70 -0.46 -5.79
N GLN A 60 -21.48 0.67 -5.13
CA GLN A 60 -21.54 1.99 -5.75
C GLN A 60 -20.22 2.35 -6.42
N HIS A 61 -20.33 2.87 -7.65
CA HIS A 61 -19.19 3.33 -8.43
C HIS A 61 -18.30 4.34 -7.68
N LYS A 62 -18.90 5.23 -6.86
CA LYS A 62 -18.16 6.21 -6.06
C LYS A 62 -17.21 5.57 -5.05
N PHE A 63 -17.60 4.45 -4.44
CA PHE A 63 -16.76 3.73 -3.48
C PHE A 63 -15.55 3.12 -4.18
N PHE A 64 -15.75 2.49 -5.35
CA PHE A 64 -14.67 1.97 -6.17
C PHE A 64 -13.69 3.07 -6.61
N GLN A 65 -14.18 4.26 -6.98
CA GLN A 65 -13.31 5.40 -7.31
C GLN A 65 -12.50 5.90 -6.10
N GLY A 66 -13.11 5.96 -4.91
CA GLY A 66 -12.41 6.30 -3.68
C GLY A 66 -11.33 5.28 -3.33
N TYR A 67 -11.64 3.99 -3.47
CA TYR A 67 -10.67 2.89 -3.28
C TYR A 67 -9.48 3.02 -4.24
N LYS A 68 -9.72 3.28 -5.53
CA LYS A 68 -8.65 3.57 -6.51
C LYS A 68 -7.81 4.76 -6.07
N ALA A 69 -8.43 5.86 -5.64
CA ALA A 69 -7.71 7.06 -5.22
C ALA A 69 -6.75 6.81 -4.04
N ILE A 70 -7.14 5.97 -3.08
CA ILE A 70 -6.28 5.58 -1.94
C ILE A 70 -5.06 4.80 -2.43
N ILE A 71 -5.26 3.79 -3.28
CA ILE A 71 -4.16 3.00 -3.84
C ILE A 71 -3.21 3.91 -4.64
N LEU A 72 -3.76 4.76 -5.50
CA LEU A 72 -2.97 5.70 -6.31
C LEU A 72 -2.16 6.66 -5.44
N SER A 73 -2.74 7.19 -4.35
CA SER A 73 -2.02 8.05 -3.41
C SER A 73 -0.86 7.30 -2.73
N ASN A 74 -1.06 6.04 -2.35
CA ASN A 74 0.00 5.25 -1.75
C ASN A 74 1.10 4.89 -2.76
N MET A 75 0.73 4.54 -3.99
CA MET A 75 1.66 4.27 -5.09
C MET A 75 2.54 5.48 -5.37
N ASP A 76 1.95 6.67 -5.48
CA ASP A 76 2.68 7.92 -5.72
C ASP A 76 3.69 8.21 -4.59
N LYS A 77 3.27 8.05 -3.34
CA LYS A 77 4.15 8.19 -2.16
C LYS A 77 5.29 7.18 -2.17
N ILE A 78 5.04 5.91 -2.51
CA ILE A 78 6.08 4.88 -2.60
C ILE A 78 7.10 5.28 -3.66
N ILE A 79 6.65 5.66 -4.86
CA ILE A 79 7.50 6.09 -5.97
C ILE A 79 8.36 7.29 -5.55
N GLY A 80 7.74 8.33 -4.97
CA GLY A 80 8.45 9.53 -4.53
C GLY A 80 9.49 9.25 -3.44
N LEU A 81 9.18 8.36 -2.50
CA LEU A 81 10.11 7.96 -1.45
C LEU A 81 11.26 7.10 -1.99
N VAL A 82 10.99 6.18 -2.92
CA VAL A 82 12.03 5.36 -3.57
C VAL A 82 12.97 6.23 -4.39
N ALA A 83 12.43 7.13 -5.22
CA ALA A 83 13.22 8.02 -6.07
C ALA A 83 14.09 8.98 -5.25
N SER A 84 13.56 9.53 -4.15
CA SER A 84 14.31 10.49 -3.31
C SER A 84 15.39 9.82 -2.46
N ARG A 85 15.16 8.59 -1.99
CA ARG A 85 16.05 7.93 -1.00
C ARG A 85 17.02 6.95 -1.59
N TYR A 86 16.71 6.42 -2.77
CA TYR A 86 17.58 5.51 -3.50
C TYR A 86 17.86 6.16 -4.86
N PRO A 87 18.73 7.18 -4.94
CA PRO A 87 19.03 7.84 -6.20
C PRO A 87 19.53 6.82 -7.21
N SER A 88 19.08 6.91 -8.46
CA SER A 88 19.38 5.91 -9.49
C SER A 88 20.86 5.79 -9.82
N ALA A 89 21.63 6.88 -9.64
CA ALA A 89 23.08 6.86 -9.70
C ALA A 89 23.72 5.87 -8.70
N ALA A 90 23.06 5.60 -7.57
CA ALA A 90 23.53 4.68 -6.54
C ALA A 90 22.91 3.27 -6.66
N ASN A 91 21.74 3.13 -7.30
CA ASN A 91 21.12 1.83 -7.60
C ASN A 91 20.11 1.92 -8.77
N PRO A 92 20.43 1.32 -9.94
CA PRO A 92 19.54 1.30 -11.11
C PRO A 92 18.18 0.62 -10.87
N GLN A 93 18.05 -0.19 -9.81
CA GLN A 93 16.76 -0.79 -9.45
C GLN A 93 15.72 0.25 -9.02
N SER A 94 16.14 1.44 -8.58
CA SER A 94 15.22 2.52 -8.21
C SER A 94 14.39 3.01 -9.40
N ASP A 95 15.03 3.27 -10.55
CA ASP A 95 14.33 3.66 -11.79
C ASP A 95 13.34 2.59 -12.24
N ARG A 96 13.69 1.32 -12.06
CA ARG A 96 12.82 0.21 -12.42
C ARG A 96 11.56 0.19 -11.55
N VAL A 97 11.70 0.39 -10.24
CA VAL A 97 10.55 0.52 -9.32
C VAL A 97 9.67 1.71 -9.69
N VAL A 98 10.27 2.85 -10.04
CA VAL A 98 9.52 4.03 -10.48
C VAL A 98 8.75 3.75 -11.78
N ALA A 99 9.39 3.12 -12.77
CA ALA A 99 8.77 2.79 -14.04
C ALA A 99 7.66 1.74 -13.89
N ASP A 100 7.93 0.65 -13.16
CA ASP A 100 6.94 -0.40 -12.87
C ASP A 100 5.76 0.18 -12.06
N GLY A 101 6.04 1.09 -11.12
CA GLY A 101 5.02 1.76 -10.31
C GLY A 101 4.07 2.61 -11.17
N LYS A 102 4.62 3.39 -12.11
CA LYS A 102 3.82 4.15 -13.09
C LYS A 102 2.98 3.24 -13.98
N ALA A 103 3.52 2.09 -14.40
CA ALA A 103 2.79 1.13 -15.21
C ALA A 103 1.59 0.53 -14.44
N ILE A 104 1.78 0.17 -13.16
CA ILE A 104 0.70 -0.33 -12.30
C ILE A 104 -0.35 0.75 -12.04
N ILE A 105 0.05 2.02 -11.81
CA ILE A 105 -0.88 3.15 -11.71
C ILE A 105 -1.78 3.23 -12.95
N GLY A 106 -1.20 3.11 -14.15
CA GLY A 106 -1.96 3.08 -15.39
C GLY A 106 -2.99 1.96 -15.44
N LYS A 107 -2.65 0.76 -14.96
CA LYS A 107 -3.58 -0.38 -14.86
C LYS A 107 -4.70 -0.12 -13.86
N ILE A 108 -4.40 0.43 -12.68
CA ILE A 108 -5.40 0.78 -11.67
C ILE A 108 -6.37 1.82 -12.22
N LEU A 109 -5.88 2.86 -12.91
CA LEU A 109 -6.72 3.91 -13.51
C LEU A 109 -7.73 3.34 -14.52
N ASN A 110 -7.34 2.30 -15.27
CA ASN A 110 -8.20 1.66 -16.27
C ASN A 110 -9.04 0.49 -15.73
N ALA A 111 -8.78 0.03 -14.50
CA ALA A 111 -9.58 -1.02 -13.86
C ALA A 111 -11.04 -0.60 -13.72
N SER A 112 -11.95 -1.51 -14.09
CA SER A 112 -13.41 -1.28 -14.10
C SER A 112 -14.11 -1.90 -12.90
N ASN A 113 -13.47 -2.85 -12.21
CA ASN A 113 -14.01 -3.54 -11.05
C ASN A 113 -12.89 -3.90 -10.05
N PHE A 114 -13.27 -4.45 -8.89
CA PHE A 114 -12.33 -4.87 -7.85
C PHE A 114 -11.46 -6.06 -8.26
N ASP A 115 -11.96 -6.98 -9.07
CA ASP A 115 -11.21 -8.16 -9.51
C ASP A 115 -10.05 -7.76 -10.44
N ASP A 116 -10.25 -6.76 -11.31
CA ASP A 116 -9.21 -6.16 -12.15
C ASP A 116 -8.06 -5.57 -11.31
N ILE A 117 -8.35 -5.12 -10.08
CA ILE A 117 -7.32 -4.63 -9.16
C ILE A 117 -6.68 -5.78 -8.40
N ALA A 118 -7.46 -6.77 -7.95
CA ALA A 118 -6.96 -7.91 -7.19
C ALA A 118 -5.87 -8.69 -7.96
N VAL A 119 -6.02 -8.86 -9.26
CA VAL A 119 -5.01 -9.55 -10.09
C VAL A 119 -3.66 -8.83 -10.14
N LEU A 120 -3.61 -7.53 -9.82
CA LEU A 120 -2.37 -6.75 -9.78
C LEU A 120 -1.55 -7.00 -8.51
N GLU A 121 -2.09 -7.68 -7.50
CA GLU A 121 -1.40 -7.95 -6.23
C GLU A 121 -0.05 -8.63 -6.45
N ALA A 122 -0.03 -9.72 -7.24
CA ALA A 122 1.19 -10.47 -7.52
C ALA A 122 2.23 -9.63 -8.29
N GLU A 123 1.76 -8.77 -9.20
CA GLU A 123 2.61 -7.87 -9.95
C GLU A 123 3.19 -6.77 -9.06
N PHE A 124 2.38 -6.19 -8.18
CA PHE A 124 2.82 -5.20 -7.19
C PHE A 124 3.87 -5.79 -6.24
N LYS A 125 3.63 -6.98 -5.68
CA LYS A 125 4.60 -7.71 -4.86
C LYS A 125 5.92 -7.94 -5.57
N GLY A 126 5.85 -8.47 -6.79
CA GLY A 126 7.03 -8.87 -7.57
C GLY A 126 7.85 -7.68 -8.07
N LYS A 127 7.20 -6.59 -8.51
CA LYS A 127 7.84 -5.46 -9.18
C LYS A 127 8.08 -4.24 -8.29
N ILE A 128 7.32 -4.10 -7.19
CA ILE A 128 7.44 -2.93 -6.30
C ILE A 128 7.92 -3.35 -4.93
N THR A 129 7.19 -4.21 -4.22
CA THR A 129 7.50 -4.51 -2.82
C THR A 129 8.87 -5.19 -2.67
N LEU A 130 9.09 -6.32 -3.35
CA LEU A 130 10.35 -7.07 -3.22
C LEU A 130 11.57 -6.23 -3.66
N PRO A 131 11.53 -5.49 -4.77
CA PRO A 131 12.62 -4.57 -5.12
C PRO A 131 12.83 -3.45 -4.10
N THR A 132 11.76 -2.87 -3.54
CA THR A 132 11.87 -1.83 -2.50
C THR A 132 12.53 -2.38 -1.23
N TYR A 133 12.21 -3.62 -0.83
CA TYR A 133 12.92 -4.32 0.25
C TYR A 133 14.40 -4.52 -0.06
N LYS A 134 14.75 -4.92 -1.29
CA LYS A 134 16.15 -5.08 -1.70
C LYS A 134 16.92 -3.76 -1.67
N LEU A 135 16.30 -2.67 -2.11
CA LEU A 135 16.87 -1.31 -2.03
C LEU A 135 17.15 -0.93 -0.57
N PHE A 136 16.19 -1.17 0.31
CA PHE A 136 16.34 -0.91 1.75
C PHE A 136 17.50 -1.71 2.36
N ILE A 137 17.56 -3.03 2.15
CA ILE A 137 18.64 -3.89 2.67
C ILE A 137 20.00 -3.45 2.12
N SER A 138 20.07 -3.14 0.82
CA SER A 138 21.31 -2.70 0.18
C SER A 138 21.81 -1.38 0.76
N ASN A 139 20.89 -0.46 1.06
CA ASN A 139 21.24 0.82 1.68
C ASN A 139 21.75 0.62 3.12
N LEU A 140 21.07 -0.22 3.92
CA LEU A 140 21.53 -0.57 5.27
C LEU A 140 22.93 -1.19 5.27
N ARG A 141 23.23 -2.06 4.29
CA ARG A 141 24.56 -2.68 4.14
C ARG A 141 25.64 -1.67 3.77
N LYS A 142 25.38 -0.75 2.84
CA LYS A 142 26.34 0.32 2.51
C LYS A 142 26.65 1.18 3.74
N SER A 143 25.62 1.54 4.49
CA SER A 143 25.74 2.31 5.73
C SER A 143 26.46 1.60 6.88
N SER A 144 26.70 0.29 6.81
CA SER A 144 27.43 -0.47 7.83
C SER A 144 28.90 -0.71 7.49
N VAL A 145 29.33 -0.38 6.27
CA VAL A 145 30.72 -0.56 5.82
C VAL A 145 31.60 0.69 6.08
N ASP A 146 31.00 1.84 6.45
CA ASP A 146 31.72 3.09 6.75
C ASP A 146 32.15 3.22 8.23
N ILE A 147 32.63 2.14 8.86
CA ILE A 147 33.36 2.23 10.13
C ILE A 147 34.84 2.02 9.82
N ILE A 148 35.53 3.11 9.54
CA ILE A 148 37.01 3.21 9.55
C ILE A 148 37.41 3.86 10.87
#